data_AF-A0A970FDS6-F1
#
_entry.id   AF-A0A970FDS6-F1
#
_cell.length_a   1.000
_cell.length_b   1.000
_cell.length_c   1.000
_cell.angle_alpha   90.00
_cell.angle_beta   90.00
_cell.angle_gamma   90.00
#
_symmetry.space_group_name_H-M   'P 1'
#
loop_
_entity.id
_entity.type
_entity.pdbx_description
1 polymer ?
#
loop_
_entity_poly.entity_id
_entity_poly.type
_entity_poly.pdbx_seq_one_letter_code
_entity_poly.pdbx_strand_id
1 'polypeptide(L)'
;TNPNPNLFMSLVGGCLALFFALTVFLFYSSFSSYFLLAVIGLICAFGILVLLGLTFTLRRGKTIPGLEVPTLWLINFFYPAAVNLGSLVGIDKDRVRGSFIAIRNRLTRLHSVKADPDQILVLLPHCLQLADCKFKVTTDVNNCRRCGRCVIADILELKARYNIQVVIATGGTIARRQVKEIKPKVVLAVACERDLASGIADIEQIQVYGITNQRPFGPCYNTTVDLQEIERAIQAILE
;
A
#
# COMPACT_ATOMS: atom_id res chain seq x y z
N THR A 1 -2.12 -15.35 -4.24
CA THR A 1 -0.83 -15.77 -3.64
C THR A 1 -0.44 -14.73 -2.61
N ASN A 2 -0.18 -15.13 -1.36
CA ASN A 2 0.20 -14.16 -0.33
C ASN A 2 1.49 -13.45 -0.75
N PRO A 3 1.49 -12.11 -0.91
CA PRO A 3 2.68 -11.39 -1.35
C PRO A 3 3.81 -11.58 -0.33
N ASN A 4 4.94 -12.12 -0.79
CA ASN A 4 6.11 -12.35 0.06
C ASN A 4 6.80 -11.00 0.37
N PRO A 5 6.76 -10.49 1.62
CA PRO A 5 7.30 -9.18 1.96
C PRO A 5 8.83 -9.10 1.75
N ASN A 6 9.52 -10.24 1.71
CA ASN A 6 10.97 -10.27 1.52
C ASN A 6 11.40 -9.82 0.12
N LEU A 7 10.52 -9.91 -0.88
CA LEU A 7 10.84 -9.52 -2.25
C LEU A 7 11.18 -8.03 -2.33
N PHE A 8 10.30 -7.16 -1.84
CA PHE A 8 10.55 -5.71 -1.85
C PHE A 8 11.78 -5.35 -1.02
N MET A 9 11.94 -5.92 0.18
CA MET A 9 13.11 -5.66 1.03
C MET A 9 14.43 -6.04 0.35
N SER A 10 14.47 -7.16 -0.36
CA SER A 10 15.65 -7.59 -1.11
C SER A 10 15.99 -6.64 -2.27
N LEU A 11 14.98 -6.12 -2.96
CA LEU A 11 15.17 -5.14 -4.05
C LEU A 11 15.68 -3.80 -3.51
N VAL A 12 15.17 -3.33 -2.37
CA VAL A 12 15.70 -2.12 -1.72
C VAL A 12 17.15 -2.31 -1.28
N GLY A 13 17.50 -3.47 -0.72
CA GLY A 13 18.89 -3.81 -0.41
C GLY A 13 19.79 -3.83 -1.65
N GLY A 14 19.29 -4.38 -2.77
CA GLY A 14 19.96 -4.33 -4.06
C GLY A 14 20.18 -2.90 -4.59
N CYS A 15 19.16 -2.02 -4.47
CA CYS A 15 19.29 -0.61 -4.83
C CYS A 15 20.38 0.10 -4.00
N LEU A 16 20.42 -0.13 -2.68
CA LEU A 16 21.45 0.44 -1.80
C LEU A 16 22.85 -0.07 -2.16
N ALA A 17 22.99 -1.36 -2.45
CA ALA A 17 24.26 -1.96 -2.85
C ALA A 17 24.76 -1.41 -4.20
N LEU A 18 23.87 -1.27 -5.19
CA LEU A 18 24.21 -0.68 -6.49
C LEU A 18 24.60 0.79 -6.35
N PHE A 19 23.86 1.56 -5.54
CA PHE A 19 24.19 2.95 -5.26
C PHE A 19 25.58 3.08 -4.61
N PHE A 20 25.87 2.25 -3.59
CA PHE A 20 27.19 2.21 -2.96
C PHE A 20 28.30 1.83 -3.95
N ALA A 21 28.12 0.77 -4.74
CA ALA A 21 29.10 0.32 -5.73
C ALA A 21 29.38 1.39 -6.80
N LEU A 22 28.34 2.06 -7.31
CA LEU A 22 28.48 3.16 -8.26
C LEU A 22 29.30 4.31 -7.67
N THR A 23 29.08 4.64 -6.39
CA THR A 23 29.79 5.75 -5.74
C THR A 23 31.28 5.43 -5.54
N VAL A 24 31.61 4.19 -5.17
CA VAL A 24 33.00 3.70 -5.11
C VAL A 24 33.66 3.72 -6.49
N PHE A 25 32.95 3.31 -7.54
CA PHE A 25 33.46 3.32 -8.91
C PHE A 25 33.74 4.75 -9.43
N LEU A 26 32.82 5.69 -9.20
CA LEU A 26 33.00 7.09 -9.56
C LEU A 26 34.15 7.73 -8.76
N PHE A 27 34.29 7.39 -7.48
CA PHE A 27 35.41 7.82 -6.64
C PHE A 27 36.76 7.40 -7.22
N TYR A 28 36.88 6.12 -7.61
CA TYR A 28 38.10 5.59 -8.24
C TYR A 28 38.42 6.28 -9.57
N SER A 29 37.39 6.58 -10.37
CA SER A 29 37.56 7.15 -11.72
C SER A 29 37.85 8.65 -11.72
N SER A 30 37.36 9.41 -10.75
CA SER A 30 37.43 10.88 -10.74
C SER A 30 38.34 11.48 -9.67
N PHE A 31 39.05 10.64 -8.89
CA PHE A 31 39.95 11.09 -7.81
C PHE A 31 39.28 12.12 -6.87
N SER A 32 38.00 11.87 -6.55
CA SER A 32 37.17 12.77 -5.75
C SER A 32 37.71 12.88 -4.31
N SER A 33 37.26 13.91 -3.58
CA SER A 33 37.60 14.07 -2.16
C SER A 33 37.09 12.88 -1.32
N TYR A 34 37.96 12.31 -0.49
CA TYR A 34 37.64 11.26 0.50
C TYR A 34 36.47 11.63 1.41
N PHE A 35 36.23 12.92 1.62
CA PHE A 35 35.11 13.43 2.39
C PHE A 35 33.76 13.01 1.79
N LEU A 36 33.60 13.10 0.46
CA LEU A 36 32.35 12.77 -0.22
C LEU A 36 32.03 11.27 -0.12
N LEU A 37 33.06 10.42 -0.24
CA LEU A 37 32.92 8.97 -0.07
C LEU A 37 32.49 8.62 1.38
N ALA A 38 33.07 9.29 2.38
CA ALA A 38 32.71 9.08 3.77
C ALA A 38 31.24 9.46 4.06
N VAL A 39 30.78 10.61 3.55
CA VAL A 39 29.38 11.06 3.71
C VAL A 39 28.41 10.08 3.07
N ILE A 40 28.65 9.66 1.82
CA ILE A 40 27.80 8.69 1.12
C ILE A 40 27.81 7.33 1.81
N GLY A 41 28.99 6.88 2.27
CA GLY A 41 29.13 5.64 3.03
C GLY A 41 28.29 5.65 4.31
N LEU A 42 28.27 6.76 5.03
CA LEU A 42 27.44 6.94 6.23
C LEU A 42 25.94 6.88 5.90
N ILE A 43 25.50 7.52 4.81
CA ILE A 43 24.11 7.45 4.34
C ILE A 43 23.71 6.01 3.99
N CYS A 44 24.56 5.28 3.26
CA CYS A 44 24.31 3.89 2.90
C CYS A 44 24.26 2.99 4.15
N ALA A 45 25.20 3.17 5.09
CA ALA A 45 25.22 2.44 6.35
C ALA A 45 23.95 2.69 7.17
N PHE A 46 23.50 3.94 7.24
CA PHE A 46 22.22 4.29 7.88
C PHE A 46 21.02 3.61 7.19
N GLY A 47 20.97 3.63 5.86
CA GLY A 47 19.92 2.94 5.09
C GLY A 47 19.88 1.43 5.35
N ILE A 48 21.05 0.77 5.43
CA ILE A 48 21.17 -0.64 5.76
C ILE A 48 20.70 -0.92 7.19
N LEU A 49 21.08 -0.07 8.16
CA LEU A 49 20.61 -0.20 9.55
C LEU A 49 19.09 -0.09 9.64
N VAL A 50 18.47 0.84 8.91
CA VAL A 50 17.00 0.97 8.83
C VAL A 50 16.36 -0.28 8.21
N LEU A 51 16.91 -0.84 7.12
CA LEU A 51 16.42 -2.10 6.53
C LEU A 51 16.51 -3.28 7.51
N LEU A 52 17.61 -3.40 8.24
CA LEU A 52 17.79 -4.44 9.25
C LEU A 52 16.77 -4.27 10.38
N GLY A 53 16.57 -3.03 10.85
CA GLY A 53 15.58 -2.72 11.86
C GLY A 53 14.13 -2.96 11.40
N LEU A 54 13.80 -2.68 10.13
CA LEU A 54 12.53 -3.07 9.51
C LEU A 54 12.38 -4.59 9.50
N THR A 55 13.39 -5.32 9.03
CA THR A 55 13.35 -6.79 9.00
C THR A 55 13.13 -7.38 10.39
N PHE A 56 13.81 -6.82 11.39
CA PHE A 56 13.64 -7.21 12.79
C PHE A 56 12.23 -6.86 13.33
N THR A 57 11.72 -5.67 13.03
CA THR A 57 10.37 -5.22 13.38
C THR A 57 9.31 -6.16 12.82
N LEU A 58 9.40 -6.51 11.54
CA LEU A 58 8.47 -7.44 10.90
C LEU A 58 8.57 -8.84 11.54
N ARG A 59 9.79 -9.34 11.84
CA ARG A 59 9.97 -10.65 12.51
C ARG A 59 9.42 -10.69 13.93
N ARG A 60 9.68 -9.66 14.75
CA ARG A 60 9.19 -9.58 16.13
C ARG A 60 7.70 -9.28 16.22
N GLY A 61 7.11 -8.67 15.19
CA GLY A 61 5.73 -8.22 15.23
C GLY A 61 5.48 -7.11 16.25
N LYS A 62 6.47 -6.23 16.48
CA LYS A 62 6.36 -5.04 17.31
C LYS A 62 7.18 -3.91 16.68
N THR A 63 6.63 -2.70 16.61
CA THR A 63 7.38 -1.53 16.11
C THR A 63 8.47 -1.12 17.10
N ILE A 64 9.59 -0.65 16.55
CA ILE A 64 10.66 -0.03 17.33
C ILE A 64 10.36 1.48 17.38
N PRO A 65 10.15 2.07 18.58
CA PRO A 65 9.95 3.51 18.71
C PRO A 65 11.11 4.28 18.07
N GLY A 66 10.78 5.29 17.26
CA GLY A 66 11.77 6.12 16.55
C GLY A 66 12.25 5.59 15.20
N LEU A 67 12.07 4.29 14.91
CA LEU A 67 12.44 3.74 13.60
C LEU A 67 11.30 3.80 12.57
N GLU A 68 10.08 4.11 13.00
CA GLU A 68 8.87 4.13 12.17
C GLU A 68 8.97 5.15 11.02
N VAL A 69 9.33 6.40 11.33
CA VAL A 69 9.46 7.47 10.33
C VAL A 69 10.60 7.19 9.34
N PRO A 70 11.84 6.86 9.77
CA PRO A 70 12.91 6.47 8.85
C PRO A 70 12.54 5.28 7.96
N THR A 71 11.81 4.30 8.51
CA THR A 71 11.37 3.12 7.78
C THR A 71 10.38 3.49 6.68
N LEU A 72 9.35 4.28 6.99
CA LEU A 72 8.36 4.72 6.00
C LEU A 72 9.02 5.56 4.90
N TRP A 73 9.91 6.47 5.28
CA TRP A 73 10.66 7.28 4.32
C TRP A 73 11.52 6.43 3.39
N LEU A 74 12.27 5.47 3.94
CA LEU A 74 13.12 4.58 3.15
C LEU A 74 12.31 3.75 2.14
N ILE A 75 11.22 3.14 2.58
CA ILE A 75 10.37 2.29 1.72
C ILE A 75 9.73 3.14 0.62
N ASN A 76 9.19 4.33 0.93
CA ASN A 76 8.57 5.22 -0.05
C ASN A 76 9.59 5.77 -1.05
N PHE A 77 10.78 6.17 -0.58
CA PHE A 77 11.83 6.71 -1.42
C PHE A 77 12.37 5.68 -2.42
N PHE A 78 12.62 4.44 -1.95
CA PHE A 78 13.14 3.37 -2.81
C PHE A 78 12.06 2.63 -3.60
N TYR A 79 10.78 2.84 -3.33
CA TYR A 79 9.67 2.20 -4.06
C TYR A 79 9.79 2.31 -5.60
N PRO A 80 9.92 3.50 -6.22
CA PRO A 80 10.01 3.60 -7.67
C PRO A 80 11.26 2.90 -8.23
N ALA A 81 12.39 3.01 -7.54
CA ALA A 81 13.63 2.33 -7.91
C ALA A 81 13.49 0.81 -7.84
N ALA A 82 12.89 0.29 -6.77
CA ALA A 82 12.68 -1.15 -6.57
C ALA A 82 11.75 -1.76 -7.62
N VAL A 83 10.67 -1.07 -8.01
CA VAL A 83 9.78 -1.53 -9.09
C VAL A 83 10.51 -1.59 -10.44
N ASN A 84 11.32 -0.58 -10.74
CA ASN A 84 12.10 -0.53 -11.98
C ASN A 84 13.19 -1.61 -11.99
N LEU A 85 13.95 -1.73 -10.90
CA LEU A 85 14.99 -2.76 -10.75
C LEU A 85 14.41 -4.17 -10.85
N GLY A 86 13.28 -4.44 -10.18
CA GLY A 86 12.60 -5.73 -10.29
C GLY A 86 12.23 -6.06 -11.74
N SER A 87 11.72 -5.08 -12.50
CA SER A 87 11.36 -5.29 -13.90
C SER A 87 12.57 -5.56 -14.80
N LEU A 88 13.74 -4.98 -14.50
CA LEU A 88 14.99 -5.25 -15.23
C LEU A 88 15.48 -6.70 -15.03
N VAL A 89 15.20 -7.28 -13.86
CA VAL A 89 15.55 -8.67 -13.52
C VAL A 89 14.40 -9.65 -13.91
N GLY A 90 13.41 -9.19 -14.67
CA GLY A 90 12.29 -10.02 -15.16
C GLY A 90 11.20 -10.32 -14.12
N ILE A 91 11.17 -9.58 -13.01
CA ILE A 91 10.14 -9.71 -11.97
C ILE A 91 8.94 -8.86 -12.36
N ASP A 92 7.75 -9.46 -12.34
CA ASP A 92 6.50 -8.75 -12.58
C ASP A 92 6.30 -7.56 -11.61
N LYS A 93 5.89 -6.41 -12.16
CA LYS A 93 5.74 -5.17 -11.39
C LYS A 93 4.64 -5.28 -10.34
N ASP A 94 3.55 -6.00 -10.61
CA ASP A 94 2.47 -6.19 -9.66
C ASP A 94 2.92 -7.08 -8.49
N ARG A 95 3.83 -8.04 -8.70
CA ARG A 95 4.46 -8.79 -7.59
C ARG A 95 5.28 -7.89 -6.66
N VAL A 96 6.08 -6.97 -7.20
CA VAL A 96 6.87 -6.03 -6.39
C VAL A 96 5.95 -5.08 -5.61
N ARG A 97 4.91 -4.54 -6.27
CA ARG A 97 3.89 -3.69 -5.65
C ARG A 97 3.10 -4.41 -4.57
N GLY A 98 2.70 -5.65 -4.82
CA GLY A 98 2.03 -6.50 -3.84
C GLY A 98 2.90 -6.72 -2.60
N SER A 99 4.20 -6.93 -2.78
CA SER A 99 5.16 -7.02 -1.67
C SER A 99 5.27 -5.71 -0.89
N PHE A 100 5.27 -4.55 -1.55
CA PHE A 100 5.25 -3.24 -0.90
C PHE A 100 3.97 -3.05 -0.06
N ILE A 101 2.80 -3.36 -0.64
CA ILE A 101 1.49 -3.31 0.05
C ILE A 101 1.50 -4.24 1.27
N ALA A 102 2.06 -5.44 1.15
CA ALA A 102 2.15 -6.40 2.27
C ALA A 102 2.95 -5.86 3.46
N ILE A 103 4.07 -5.20 3.19
CA ILE A 103 4.90 -4.54 4.22
C ILE A 103 4.10 -3.41 4.86
N ARG A 104 3.49 -2.54 4.06
CA ARG A 104 2.68 -1.41 4.54
C ARG A 104 1.51 -1.87 5.41
N ASN A 105 0.75 -2.86 4.96
CA ASN A 105 -0.33 -3.47 5.76
C ASN A 105 0.19 -4.05 7.08
N ARG A 106 1.36 -4.70 7.07
CA ARG A 106 1.94 -5.24 8.30
C ARG A 106 2.33 -4.12 9.26
N LEU A 107 2.97 -3.06 8.78
CA LEU A 107 3.29 -1.88 9.61
C LEU A 107 2.02 -1.24 10.18
N THR A 108 0.99 -1.04 9.36
CA THR A 108 -0.31 -0.49 9.80
C THR A 108 -0.96 -1.37 10.87
N ARG A 109 -0.92 -2.70 10.76
CA ARG A 109 -1.41 -3.59 11.81
C ARG A 109 -0.61 -3.47 13.11
N LEU A 110 0.70 -3.26 13.04
CA LEU A 110 1.55 -3.13 14.23
C LEU A 110 1.31 -1.83 14.99
N HIS A 111 0.84 -0.78 14.31
CA HIS A 111 0.44 0.47 14.97
C HIS A 111 -0.88 0.33 15.77
N SER A 112 -1.61 -0.78 15.62
CA SER A 112 -2.85 -1.09 16.36
C SER A 112 -3.80 0.11 16.46
N VAL A 113 -4.10 0.73 15.32
CA VAL A 113 -4.93 1.94 15.30
C VAL A 113 -6.39 1.56 15.51
N LYS A 114 -6.89 1.86 16.71
CA LYS A 114 -8.31 1.78 17.05
C LYS A 114 -9.05 2.99 16.50
N ALA A 115 -10.14 2.79 15.79
CA ALA A 115 -10.96 3.88 15.24
C ALA A 115 -12.44 3.60 15.47
N ASP A 116 -13.20 4.65 15.75
CA ASP A 116 -14.66 4.55 15.81
C ASP A 116 -15.21 4.29 14.39
N PRO A 117 -16.40 3.66 14.24
CA PRO A 117 -16.96 3.33 12.94
C PRO A 117 -17.02 4.48 11.93
N ASP A 118 -17.38 5.68 12.38
CA ASP A 118 -17.47 6.89 11.57
C ASP A 118 -16.10 7.42 11.14
N GLN A 119 -15.01 6.97 11.77
CA GLN A 119 -13.64 7.32 11.44
C GLN A 119 -12.98 6.34 10.44
N ILE A 120 -13.68 5.26 10.06
CA ILE A 120 -13.23 4.27 9.08
C ILE A 120 -13.82 4.58 7.72
N LEU A 121 -12.94 4.80 6.73
CA LEU A 121 -13.34 4.97 5.33
C LEU A 121 -12.92 3.76 4.50
N VAL A 122 -13.91 3.07 3.93
CA VAL A 122 -13.68 2.05 2.91
C VAL A 122 -13.73 2.69 1.53
N LEU A 123 -12.59 2.67 0.84
CA LEU A 123 -12.47 3.13 -0.55
C LEU A 123 -12.51 1.94 -1.50
N LEU A 124 -13.49 1.95 -2.40
CA LEU A 124 -13.70 0.89 -3.38
C LEU A 124 -13.41 1.40 -4.80
N PRO A 125 -12.95 0.53 -5.72
CA PRO A 125 -12.81 0.88 -7.12
C PRO A 125 -14.14 0.68 -7.84
N HIS A 126 -14.44 1.54 -8.81
CA HIS A 126 -15.64 1.40 -9.65
C HIS A 126 -15.72 0.05 -10.40
N CYS A 127 -14.58 -0.59 -10.63
CA CYS A 127 -14.45 -1.87 -11.32
C CYS A 127 -15.11 -3.07 -10.58
N LEU A 128 -15.50 -2.92 -9.30
CA LEU A 128 -16.26 -3.94 -8.56
C LEU A 128 -17.74 -3.98 -8.99
N GLN A 129 -18.26 -2.87 -9.51
CA GLN A 129 -19.59 -2.85 -10.11
C GLN A 129 -19.53 -3.51 -11.49
N LEU A 130 -20.54 -4.33 -11.80
CA LEU A 130 -20.68 -4.89 -13.14
C LEU A 130 -20.82 -3.78 -14.20
N ALA A 131 -20.11 -3.93 -15.32
CA ALA A 131 -20.08 -2.95 -16.40
C ALA A 131 -21.47 -2.65 -16.97
N ASP A 132 -22.33 -3.66 -17.10
CA ASP A 132 -23.70 -3.59 -17.62
C ASP A 132 -24.73 -3.11 -16.57
N CYS A 133 -24.30 -2.78 -15.35
CA CYS A 133 -25.22 -2.29 -14.32
C CYS A 133 -25.77 -0.91 -14.70
N LYS A 134 -27.11 -0.82 -14.76
CA LYS A 134 -27.86 0.41 -15.08
C LYS A 134 -27.80 1.46 -13.98
N PHE A 135 -27.62 1.05 -12.72
CA PHE A 135 -27.64 1.94 -11.55
C PHE A 135 -26.21 2.28 -11.13
N LYS A 136 -25.63 3.35 -11.66
CA LYS A 136 -24.24 3.73 -11.38
C LYS A 136 -24.07 4.19 -9.93
N VAL A 137 -23.06 3.64 -9.25
CA VAL A 137 -22.77 3.89 -7.82
C VAL A 137 -21.57 4.83 -7.60
N THR A 138 -21.01 5.38 -8.68
CA THR A 138 -19.80 6.22 -8.65
C THR A 138 -20.01 7.56 -7.94
N THR A 139 -21.24 8.09 -7.96
CA THR A 139 -21.59 9.36 -7.30
C THR A 139 -22.21 9.11 -5.92
N ASP A 140 -23.11 8.13 -5.83
CA ASP A 140 -23.73 7.71 -4.58
C ASP A 140 -23.78 6.18 -4.53
N VAL A 141 -23.11 5.61 -3.53
CA VAL A 141 -23.06 4.16 -3.30
C VAL A 141 -24.46 3.60 -2.99
N ASN A 142 -25.35 4.40 -2.43
CA ASN A 142 -26.71 4.00 -2.06
C ASN A 142 -27.63 3.81 -3.29
N ASN A 143 -27.19 4.21 -4.49
CA ASN A 143 -27.92 3.92 -5.73
C ASN A 143 -27.94 2.42 -6.09
N CYS A 144 -27.10 1.60 -5.43
CA CYS A 144 -27.11 0.16 -5.62
C CYS A 144 -28.45 -0.46 -5.21
N ARG A 145 -29.12 -1.16 -6.13
CA ARG A 145 -30.38 -1.88 -5.87
C ARG A 145 -30.23 -3.23 -5.17
N ARG A 146 -29.02 -3.57 -4.71
CA ARG A 146 -28.69 -4.83 -4.01
C ARG A 146 -29.22 -6.08 -4.72
N CYS A 147 -29.04 -6.14 -6.04
CA CYS A 147 -29.51 -7.26 -6.86
C CYS A 147 -28.66 -8.55 -6.74
N GLY A 148 -27.63 -8.56 -5.89
CA GLY A 148 -26.74 -9.72 -5.68
C GLY A 148 -25.78 -10.06 -6.82
N ARG A 149 -25.82 -9.32 -7.94
CA ARG A 149 -24.98 -9.63 -9.12
C ARG A 149 -23.51 -9.25 -8.98
N CYS A 150 -23.16 -8.43 -7.98
CA CYS A 150 -21.79 -7.98 -7.72
C CYS A 150 -21.57 -7.72 -6.23
N VAL A 151 -20.32 -7.74 -5.80
CA VAL A 151 -19.91 -7.61 -4.39
C VAL A 151 -20.25 -6.28 -3.72
N ILE A 152 -20.65 -5.26 -4.49
CA ILE A 152 -21.07 -3.96 -3.93
C ILE A 152 -22.26 -4.13 -2.98
N ALA A 153 -23.19 -5.05 -3.28
CA ALA A 153 -24.33 -5.30 -2.40
C ALA A 153 -23.86 -5.78 -1.02
N ASP A 154 -22.96 -6.76 -0.99
CA ASP A 154 -22.43 -7.33 0.25
C ASP A 154 -21.60 -6.32 1.04
N ILE A 155 -20.80 -5.48 0.37
CA ILE A 155 -20.03 -4.42 1.05
C ILE A 155 -20.98 -3.37 1.67
N LEU A 156 -22.13 -3.09 1.04
CA LEU A 156 -23.15 -2.22 1.62
C LEU A 156 -23.88 -2.85 2.81
N GLU A 157 -23.91 -4.17 2.92
CA GLU A 157 -24.37 -4.85 4.13
C GLU A 157 -23.35 -4.70 5.26
N LEU A 158 -22.06 -4.84 4.97
CA LEU A 158 -21.00 -4.53 5.94
C LEU A 158 -21.05 -3.07 6.39
N LYS A 159 -21.30 -2.14 5.45
CA LYS A 159 -21.55 -0.72 5.77
C LYS A 159 -22.65 -0.55 6.82
N ALA A 160 -23.79 -1.20 6.61
CA ALA A 160 -24.93 -1.10 7.52
C ALA A 160 -24.67 -1.79 8.86
N ARG A 161 -24.02 -2.96 8.84
CA ARG A 161 -23.71 -3.77 10.04
C ARG A 161 -22.74 -3.06 10.98
N TYR A 162 -21.66 -2.50 10.42
CA TYR A 162 -20.60 -1.88 11.21
C TYR A 162 -20.73 -0.36 11.30
N ASN A 163 -21.71 0.26 10.63
CA ASN A 163 -21.93 1.71 10.58
C ASN A 163 -20.69 2.51 10.12
N ILE A 164 -20.02 2.01 9.08
CA ILE A 164 -18.79 2.59 8.51
C ILE A 164 -19.05 3.43 7.27
N GLN A 165 -18.10 4.27 6.86
CA GLN A 165 -18.20 5.03 5.61
C GLN A 165 -17.69 4.21 4.42
N VAL A 166 -18.45 4.21 3.31
CA VAL A 166 -18.05 3.53 2.06
C VAL A 166 -18.19 4.50 0.90
N VAL A 167 -17.12 4.64 0.11
CA VAL A 167 -17.05 5.51 -1.06
C VAL A 167 -16.45 4.76 -2.25
N ILE A 168 -16.97 5.03 -3.45
CA ILE A 168 -16.44 4.48 -4.70
C ILE A 168 -15.63 5.55 -5.43
N ALA A 169 -14.38 5.24 -5.78
CA ALA A 169 -13.51 6.11 -6.55
C ALA A 169 -13.26 5.55 -7.96
N THR A 170 -13.35 6.41 -8.97
CA THR A 170 -13.00 6.05 -10.36
C THR A 170 -11.52 6.28 -10.69
N GLY A 171 -10.73 6.75 -9.71
CA GLY A 171 -9.28 6.91 -9.84
C GLY A 171 -8.64 7.56 -8.62
N GLY A 172 -7.31 7.62 -8.61
CA GLY A 172 -6.52 8.10 -7.46
C GLY A 172 -6.81 9.56 -7.08
N THR A 173 -7.08 10.44 -8.04
CA THR A 173 -7.40 11.85 -7.75
C THR A 173 -8.68 12.00 -6.94
N ILE A 174 -9.73 11.26 -7.31
CA ILE A 174 -11.01 11.28 -6.58
C ILE A 174 -10.82 10.64 -5.20
N ALA A 175 -10.10 9.52 -5.11
CA ALA A 175 -9.78 8.87 -3.85
C ALA A 175 -9.07 9.84 -2.87
N ARG A 176 -8.02 10.53 -3.32
CA ARG A 176 -7.29 11.52 -2.49
C ARG A 176 -8.17 12.70 -2.07
N ARG A 177 -9.07 13.16 -2.94
CA ARG A 177 -10.03 14.21 -2.60
C ARG A 177 -10.98 13.76 -1.49
N GLN A 178 -11.55 12.57 -1.61
CA GLN A 178 -12.46 11.99 -0.61
C GLN A 178 -11.77 11.82 0.74
N VAL A 179 -10.52 11.33 0.76
CA VAL A 179 -9.74 11.22 2.00
C VAL A 179 -9.52 12.58 2.66
N LYS A 180 -9.24 13.64 1.88
CA LYS A 180 -9.06 15.01 2.40
C LYS A 180 -10.35 15.64 2.92
N GLU A 181 -11.49 15.34 2.29
CA GLU A 181 -12.80 15.87 2.68
C GLU A 181 -13.34 15.15 3.92
N ILE A 182 -13.28 13.82 3.94
CA ILE A 182 -13.81 12.98 5.04
C ILE A 182 -12.89 12.99 6.26
N LYS A 183 -11.57 13.11 6.05
CA LYS A 183 -10.54 13.05 7.10
C LYS A 183 -10.68 11.83 8.02
N PRO A 184 -10.71 10.60 7.46
CA PRO A 184 -10.80 9.40 8.26
C PRO A 184 -9.53 9.16 9.08
N LYS A 185 -9.64 8.45 10.19
CA LYS A 185 -8.50 7.98 10.98
C LYS A 185 -7.79 6.82 10.29
N VAL A 186 -8.57 5.94 9.64
CA VAL A 186 -8.06 4.77 8.92
C VAL A 186 -8.79 4.61 7.59
N VAL A 187 -8.03 4.30 6.55
CA VAL A 187 -8.57 3.99 5.21
C VAL A 187 -8.39 2.51 4.92
N LEU A 188 -9.48 1.82 4.62
CA LEU A 188 -9.47 0.48 4.05
C LEU A 188 -9.63 0.62 2.53
N ALA A 189 -8.54 0.50 1.79
CA ALA A 189 -8.53 0.70 0.34
C ALA A 189 -8.59 -0.64 -0.40
N VAL A 190 -9.51 -0.76 -1.36
CA VAL A 190 -9.58 -1.87 -2.31
C VAL A 190 -9.22 -1.35 -3.69
N ALA A 191 -8.18 -1.90 -4.33
CA ALA A 191 -7.87 -1.62 -5.74
C ALA A 191 -6.89 -2.67 -6.30
N CYS A 192 -6.45 -2.47 -7.54
CA CYS A 192 -5.33 -3.24 -8.06
C CYS A 192 -4.01 -2.82 -7.40
N GLU A 193 -2.98 -3.65 -7.54
CA GLU A 193 -1.65 -3.47 -6.95
C GLU A 193 -1.03 -2.13 -7.34
N ARG A 194 -1.21 -1.71 -8.60
CA ARG A 194 -0.72 -0.42 -9.10
C ARG A 194 -1.36 0.77 -8.38
N ASP A 195 -2.67 0.79 -8.31
CA ASP A 195 -3.40 1.93 -7.77
C ASP A 195 -3.29 1.97 -6.23
N LEU A 196 -3.27 0.81 -5.57
CA LEU A 196 -2.99 0.70 -4.14
C LEU A 196 -1.58 1.17 -3.79
N ALA A 197 -0.55 0.67 -4.48
CA ALA A 197 0.82 1.03 -4.16
C ALA A 197 1.07 2.54 -4.37
N SER A 198 0.55 3.12 -5.46
CA SER A 198 0.61 4.56 -5.68
C SER A 198 -0.17 5.33 -4.60
N GLY A 199 -1.38 4.90 -4.27
CA GLY A 199 -2.20 5.57 -3.25
C GLY A 199 -1.57 5.55 -1.86
N ILE A 200 -0.96 4.42 -1.46
CA ILE A 200 -0.28 4.28 -0.18
C ILE A 200 1.02 5.09 -0.13
N ALA A 201 1.76 5.15 -1.23
CA ALA A 201 2.97 5.97 -1.31
C ALA A 201 2.66 7.48 -1.22
N ASP A 202 1.54 7.92 -1.81
CA ASP A 202 1.12 9.33 -1.82
C ASP A 202 0.54 9.82 -0.47
N ILE A 203 0.04 8.91 0.38
CA ILE A 203 -0.66 9.24 1.63
C ILE A 203 0.22 8.86 2.83
N GLU A 204 0.99 9.83 3.33
CA GLU A 204 1.95 9.57 4.42
C GLU A 204 1.37 9.72 5.83
N GLN A 205 0.31 10.52 6.00
CA GLN A 205 -0.20 10.92 7.33
C GLN A 205 -1.39 10.08 7.83
N ILE A 206 -1.96 9.21 6.99
CA ILE A 206 -3.14 8.40 7.33
C ILE A 206 -2.78 6.93 7.21
N GLN A 207 -3.27 6.13 8.15
CA GLN A 207 -3.08 4.69 8.10
C GLN A 207 -3.95 4.09 7.00
N VAL A 208 -3.31 3.36 6.08
CA VAL A 208 -3.98 2.72 4.95
C VAL A 208 -3.76 1.22 5.02
N TYR A 209 -4.85 0.46 5.05
CA TYR A 209 -4.84 -0.98 4.86
C TYR A 209 -5.32 -1.30 3.45
N GLY A 210 -4.45 -1.85 2.60
CA GLY A 210 -4.74 -2.13 1.20
C GLY A 210 -5.13 -3.59 0.95
N ILE A 211 -6.29 -3.83 0.35
CA ILE A 211 -6.74 -5.16 -0.10
C ILE A 211 -6.77 -5.20 -1.62
N THR A 212 -6.01 -6.11 -2.20
CA THR A 212 -5.94 -6.24 -3.67
C THR A 212 -7.23 -6.84 -4.21
N ASN A 213 -7.80 -6.23 -5.24
CA ASN A 213 -8.94 -6.82 -5.93
C ASN A 213 -8.51 -8.01 -6.82
N GLN A 214 -9.45 -8.92 -7.04
CA GLN A 214 -9.31 -10.05 -7.94
C GLN A 214 -9.85 -9.68 -9.32
N ARG A 215 -9.14 -10.09 -10.36
CA ARG A 215 -9.37 -9.68 -11.76
C ARG A 215 -9.74 -10.89 -12.64
N PRO A 216 -10.88 -11.58 -12.39
CA PRO A 216 -11.23 -12.81 -13.13
C PRO A 216 -11.49 -12.56 -14.62
N PHE A 217 -11.93 -11.35 -14.99
CA PHE A 217 -12.21 -10.96 -16.38
C PHE A 217 -11.19 -9.94 -16.93
N GLY A 218 -9.99 -9.90 -16.35
CA GLY A 218 -8.94 -8.97 -16.74
C GLY A 218 -8.93 -7.65 -15.94
N PRO A 219 -8.05 -6.72 -16.33
CA PRO A 219 -7.85 -5.48 -15.58
C PRO A 219 -9.05 -4.54 -15.72
N CYS A 220 -9.48 -3.97 -14.59
CA CYS A 220 -10.53 -2.94 -14.54
C CYS A 220 -11.88 -3.35 -15.15
N TYR A 221 -12.21 -4.64 -15.19
CA TYR A 221 -13.46 -5.13 -15.74
C TYR A 221 -14.06 -6.23 -14.86
N ASN A 222 -15.26 -5.98 -14.33
CA ASN A 222 -16.02 -6.91 -13.48
C ASN A 222 -15.16 -7.60 -12.40
N THR A 223 -14.38 -6.80 -11.67
CA THR A 223 -13.47 -7.29 -10.63
C THR A 223 -14.24 -7.69 -9.37
N THR A 224 -13.62 -8.51 -8.52
CA THR A 224 -14.19 -8.91 -7.23
C THR A 224 -13.16 -8.75 -6.11
N VAL A 225 -13.53 -9.02 -4.87
CA VAL A 225 -12.65 -8.93 -3.71
C VAL A 225 -13.09 -9.95 -2.65
N ASP A 226 -12.15 -10.40 -1.81
CA ASP A 226 -12.48 -11.26 -0.67
C ASP A 226 -13.19 -10.45 0.42
N LEU A 227 -14.49 -10.67 0.56
CA LEU A 227 -15.32 -10.03 1.58
C LEU A 227 -14.90 -10.40 3.00
N GLN A 228 -14.39 -11.61 3.22
CA GLN A 228 -13.92 -12.03 4.54
C GLN A 228 -12.65 -11.28 4.94
N GLU A 229 -11.81 -10.91 3.96
CA GLU A 229 -10.62 -10.09 4.23
C GLU A 229 -11.01 -8.66 4.61
N ILE A 230 -12.02 -8.09 3.94
CA ILE A 230 -12.60 -6.78 4.28
C ILE A 230 -13.18 -6.80 5.70
N GLU A 231 -14.03 -7.77 6.01
CA GLU A 231 -14.68 -7.85 7.32
C GLU A 231 -13.67 -8.05 8.46
N ARG A 232 -12.68 -8.94 8.27
CA ARG A 232 -11.58 -9.12 9.25
C ARG A 232 -10.78 -7.84 9.46
N ALA A 233 -10.52 -7.08 8.39
CA ALA A 233 -9.82 -5.81 8.50
C ALA A 233 -10.64 -4.76 9.27
N ILE A 234 -11.95 -4.68 9.02
CA ILE A 234 -12.86 -3.79 9.76
C ILE A 234 -12.86 -4.14 11.24
N GLN A 235 -13.07 -5.42 11.59
CA GLN A 235 -13.09 -5.88 12.97
C GLN A 235 -11.78 -5.57 13.70
N ALA A 236 -10.64 -5.84 13.06
CA ALA A 236 -9.32 -5.56 13.65
C ALA A 236 -9.04 -4.06 13.88
N ILE A 237 -9.75 -3.15 13.21
CA ILE A 237 -9.64 -1.70 13.43
C ILE A 237 -10.60 -1.21 14.53
N LEU A 238 -11.74 -1.89 14.70
CA LEU A 238 -12.74 -1.57 15.71
C LEU A 238 -12.36 -2.09 17.11
N GLU A 239 -11.59 -3.18 17.19
CA GLU A 239 -11.13 -3.82 18.45
C GLU A 239 -9.98 -3.07 19.14
#